data_AF-A0A947A8K7-F1
#
_entry.id   AF-A0A947A8K7-F1
#
_cell.length_a   1.000
_cell.length_b   1.000
_cell.length_c   1.000
_cell.angle_alpha   90.00
_cell.angle_beta   90.00
_cell.angle_gamma   90.00
#
_symmetry.space_group_name_H-M   'P 1'
#
loop_
_entity.id
_entity.type
_entity.pdbx_description
1 polymer ?
#
loop_
_entity_poly.entity_id
_entity_poly.type
_entity_poly.pdbx_seq_one_letter_code
_entity_poly.pdbx_strand_id
1 'polypeptide(L)'
;MDPDSSTKQSKLVAVLREGVAIVQMVLFKELKQHLKKDHPQMDEAQRSMLAGAITNELFGTPNPDPKFMQFLQENKAIIEQEMLGLAANLSELRRYITDALRVQVLCDNQEGKDCTDVLTYADKLGILLRERDIPLPSTFMTLVRGLGELHQLITAPVWISPEEDQSLVH
;
A
#
# COMPACT_ATOMS: atom_id res chain seq x y z
N MET A 1 9.93 22.54 -23.21
CA MET A 1 9.83 21.26 -22.46
C MET A 1 10.36 20.18 -23.37
N ASP A 2 11.47 19.53 -22.99
CA ASP A 2 12.03 18.42 -23.76
C ASP A 2 11.12 17.20 -23.64
N PRO A 3 10.64 16.61 -24.75
CA PRO A 3 9.74 15.45 -24.72
C PRO A 3 10.36 14.21 -24.03
N ASP A 4 11.70 14.10 -24.02
CA ASP A 4 12.44 13.04 -23.33
C ASP A 4 12.38 13.18 -21.79
N SER A 5 12.27 14.41 -21.27
CA SER A 5 12.15 14.66 -19.82
C SER A 5 10.80 14.21 -19.25
N SER A 6 9.71 14.52 -19.97
CA SER A 6 8.34 14.12 -19.62
C SER A 6 8.17 12.58 -19.62
N THR A 7 8.77 11.91 -20.60
CA THR A 7 8.72 10.44 -20.73
C THR A 7 9.45 9.74 -19.58
N LYS A 8 10.64 10.22 -19.21
CA LYS A 8 11.42 9.69 -18.07
C LYS A 8 10.69 9.89 -16.74
N GLN A 9 10.07 11.06 -16.57
CA GLN A 9 9.28 11.38 -15.37
C GLN A 9 8.05 10.47 -15.25
N SER A 10 7.30 10.26 -16.34
CA SER A 10 6.16 9.34 -16.36
C SER A 10 6.54 7.91 -15.99
N LYS A 11 7.66 7.40 -16.50
CA LYS A 11 8.17 6.07 -16.15
C LYS A 11 8.54 5.96 -14.67
N LEU A 12 9.17 6.99 -14.11
CA LEU A 12 9.53 7.00 -12.68
C LEU A 12 8.29 6.99 -11.79
N VAL A 13 7.27 7.79 -12.12
CA VAL A 13 6.00 7.82 -11.38
C VAL A 13 5.34 6.44 -11.39
N ALA A 14 5.29 5.76 -12.54
CA ALA A 14 4.74 4.41 -12.65
C ALA A 14 5.46 3.42 -11.71
N VAL A 15 6.79 3.40 -11.73
CA VAL A 15 7.60 2.51 -10.86
C VAL A 15 7.39 2.81 -9.37
N LEU A 16 7.30 4.10 -9.00
CA LEU A 16 7.02 4.48 -7.62
C LEU A 16 5.61 4.04 -7.17
N ARG A 17 4.62 4.12 -8.06
CA ARG A 17 3.26 3.62 -7.77
C ARG A 17 3.21 2.12 -7.57
N GLU A 18 4.01 1.34 -8.32
CA GLU A 18 4.17 -0.10 -8.04
C GLU A 18 4.74 -0.34 -6.65
N GLY A 19 5.72 0.47 -6.22
CA GLY A 19 6.24 0.45 -4.85
C GLY A 19 5.17 0.73 -3.79
N VAL A 20 4.31 1.73 -4.02
CA VAL A 20 3.16 2.03 -3.14
C VAL A 20 2.18 0.84 -3.09
N ALA A 21 1.88 0.23 -4.24
CA ALA A 21 0.97 -0.92 -4.31
C ALA A 21 1.50 -2.13 -3.51
N ILE A 22 2.81 -2.38 -3.51
CA ILE A 22 3.42 -3.43 -2.67
C ILE A 22 3.13 -3.15 -1.18
N VAL A 23 3.29 -1.90 -0.72
CA VAL A 23 3.01 -1.55 0.67
C VAL A 23 1.52 -1.73 1.00
N GLN A 24 0.62 -1.34 0.09
CA GLN A 24 -0.82 -1.58 0.26
C GLN A 24 -1.15 -3.07 0.37
N MET A 25 -0.53 -3.93 -0.46
CA MET A 25 -0.72 -5.38 -0.39
C MET A 25 -0.21 -5.97 0.93
N VAL A 26 0.93 -5.50 1.42
CA VAL A 26 1.47 -5.92 2.73
C VAL A 26 0.54 -5.50 3.86
N LEU A 27 0.10 -4.24 3.85
CA LEU A 27 -0.86 -3.72 4.83
C LEU A 27 -2.15 -4.55 4.83
N PHE A 28 -2.71 -4.83 3.66
CA PHE A 28 -3.90 -5.67 3.52
C PHE A 28 -3.69 -7.07 4.13
N LYS A 29 -2.53 -7.69 3.88
CA LYS A 29 -2.20 -9.01 4.40
C LYS A 29 -2.11 -9.01 5.93
N GLU A 30 -1.43 -8.03 6.52
CA GLU A 30 -1.32 -7.89 7.97
C GLU A 30 -2.65 -7.55 8.63
N LEU A 31 -3.45 -6.68 8.02
CA LEU A 31 -4.81 -6.38 8.47
C LEU A 31 -5.69 -7.63 8.49
N LYS A 32 -5.64 -8.48 7.46
CA LYS A 32 -6.40 -9.76 7.47
C LYS A 32 -6.02 -10.64 8.66
N GLN A 33 -4.73 -10.70 9.03
CA GLN A 33 -4.28 -11.48 10.19
C GLN A 33 -4.72 -10.86 11.52
N HIS A 34 -4.65 -9.54 11.62
CA HIS A 34 -5.12 -8.79 12.78
C HIS A 34 -6.63 -8.96 12.98
N LEU A 35 -7.43 -8.69 11.96
CA LEU A 35 -8.89 -8.80 11.99
C LEU A 35 -9.38 -10.22 12.26
N LYS A 36 -8.59 -11.26 11.93
CA LYS A 36 -8.91 -12.64 12.30
C LYS A 36 -8.93 -12.84 13.82
N LYS A 37 -8.12 -12.09 14.57
CA LYS A 37 -8.05 -12.14 16.03
C LYS A 37 -9.10 -11.23 16.67
N ASP A 38 -9.28 -10.03 16.13
CA ASP A 38 -10.10 -8.98 16.73
C ASP A 38 -11.58 -9.11 16.33
N HIS A 39 -11.86 -9.69 15.16
CA HIS A 39 -13.22 -9.96 14.65
C HIS A 39 -13.39 -11.44 14.26
N PRO A 40 -13.28 -12.38 15.21
CA PRO A 40 -13.39 -13.82 14.92
C PRO A 40 -14.77 -14.23 14.41
N GLN A 41 -15.80 -13.44 14.72
CA GLN A 41 -17.19 -13.64 14.29
C GLN A 41 -17.42 -13.37 12.79
N MET A 42 -16.56 -12.57 12.15
CA MET A 42 -16.66 -12.33 10.71
C MET A 42 -16.17 -13.54 9.94
N ASP A 43 -16.72 -13.79 8.75
CA ASP A 43 -16.15 -14.78 7.85
C ASP A 43 -14.88 -14.24 7.14
N GLU A 44 -14.22 -15.08 6.34
CA GLU A 44 -13.02 -14.65 5.62
C GLU A 44 -13.30 -13.58 4.55
N ALA A 45 -14.46 -13.64 3.89
CA ALA A 45 -14.81 -12.69 2.85
C ALA A 45 -15.06 -11.30 3.46
N GLN A 46 -15.80 -11.23 4.57
CA GLN A 46 -16.05 -10.01 5.33
C GLN A 46 -14.75 -9.41 5.87
N ARG A 47 -13.85 -10.21 6.47
CA ARG A 47 -12.54 -9.72 6.91
C ARG A 47 -11.69 -9.19 5.75
N SER A 48 -11.76 -9.83 4.59
CA SER A 48 -11.05 -9.36 3.39
C SER A 48 -11.64 -8.04 2.88
N MET A 49 -12.96 -7.88 2.89
CA MET A 49 -13.61 -6.62 2.54
C MET A 49 -13.26 -5.50 3.53
N LEU A 50 -13.22 -5.81 4.83
CA LEU A 50 -12.84 -4.85 5.87
C LEU A 50 -11.37 -4.42 5.75
N ALA A 51 -10.44 -5.37 5.58
CA ALA A 51 -9.04 -5.06 5.33
C ALA A 51 -8.85 -4.17 4.09
N GLY A 52 -9.58 -4.46 3.01
CA GLY A 52 -9.58 -3.65 1.79
C GLY A 52 -10.14 -2.25 2.01
N ALA A 53 -11.25 -2.13 2.74
CA ALA A 53 -11.85 -0.84 3.07
C ALA A 53 -10.91 0.04 3.91
N ILE A 54 -10.29 -0.52 4.95
CA ILE A 54 -9.29 0.17 5.79
C ILE A 54 -8.08 0.62 4.95
N THR A 55 -7.56 -0.26 4.08
CA THR A 55 -6.44 0.07 3.19
C THR A 55 -6.80 1.23 2.25
N ASN A 56 -7.97 1.17 1.63
CA ASN A 56 -8.44 2.20 0.71
C ASN A 56 -8.71 3.53 1.42
N GLU A 57 -9.30 3.50 2.62
CA GLU A 57 -9.55 4.68 3.43
C GLU A 57 -8.25 5.38 3.81
N LEU A 58 -7.22 4.61 4.18
CA LEU A 58 -5.92 5.16 4.54
C LEU A 58 -5.20 5.81 3.37
N PHE A 59 -5.29 5.24 2.17
CA PHE A 59 -4.62 5.74 0.98
C PHE A 59 -5.49 6.69 0.14
N GLY A 60 -6.73 6.97 0.54
CA GLY A 60 -7.63 7.83 -0.22
C GLY A 60 -8.02 7.25 -1.58
N THR A 61 -8.09 5.93 -1.71
CA THR A 61 -8.39 5.21 -2.96
C THR A 61 -9.70 4.44 -2.86
N PRO A 62 -10.86 5.11 -2.73
CA PRO A 62 -12.14 4.44 -2.58
C PRO A 62 -12.48 3.58 -3.81
N ASN A 63 -13.02 2.38 -3.58
CA ASN A 63 -13.49 1.53 -4.66
C ASN A 63 -14.90 1.96 -5.08
N PRO A 64 -15.12 2.40 -6.33
CA PRO A 64 -16.41 2.92 -6.78
C PRO A 64 -17.47 1.85 -7.05
N ASP A 65 -17.11 0.56 -6.99
CA ASP A 65 -18.08 -0.52 -7.18
C ASP A 65 -19.15 -0.51 -6.06
N PRO A 66 -20.45 -0.53 -6.40
CA PRO A 66 -21.55 -0.41 -5.44
C PRO A 66 -21.48 -1.38 -4.26
N LYS A 67 -20.98 -2.61 -4.47
CA LYS A 67 -20.86 -3.61 -3.41
C LYS A 67 -19.89 -3.15 -2.32
N PHE A 68 -18.79 -2.52 -2.70
CA PHE A 68 -17.78 -2.03 -1.74
C PHE A 68 -18.23 -0.74 -1.08
N MET A 69 -18.92 0.14 -1.82
CA MET A 69 -19.50 1.36 -1.24
C MET A 69 -20.57 1.03 -0.18
N GLN A 70 -21.43 0.06 -0.46
CA GLN A 70 -22.44 -0.41 0.51
C GLN A 70 -21.77 -0.99 1.75
N PHE A 71 -20.77 -1.87 1.58
CA PHE A 71 -20.04 -2.45 2.71
C PHE A 71 -19.37 -1.37 3.58
N LEU A 72 -18.75 -0.37 2.96
CA LEU A 72 -18.11 0.74 3.67
C LEU A 72 -19.13 1.55 4.49
N GLN A 73 -20.32 1.80 3.94
CA GLN A 73 -21.39 2.49 4.67
C GLN A 73 -21.89 1.66 5.86
N GLU A 74 -22.13 0.37 5.67
CA GLU A 74 -22.63 -0.54 6.71
C GLU A 74 -21.61 -0.77 7.84
N ASN A 75 -20.32 -0.73 7.52
CA ASN A 75 -19.24 -1.05 8.47
C ASN A 75 -18.42 0.17 8.89
N LYS A 76 -18.90 1.39 8.63
CA LYS A 76 -18.17 2.64 8.86
C LYS A 76 -17.60 2.75 10.28
N ALA A 77 -18.42 2.46 11.30
CA ALA A 77 -17.98 2.54 12.69
C ALA A 77 -16.84 1.56 13.02
N ILE A 78 -16.86 0.36 12.44
CA ILE A 78 -15.80 -0.64 12.62
C ILE A 78 -14.53 -0.16 11.91
N ILE A 79 -14.65 0.34 10.68
CA ILE A 79 -13.51 0.89 9.92
C ILE A 79 -12.85 2.03 10.69
N GLU A 80 -13.64 2.99 11.20
CA GLU A 80 -13.11 4.12 11.99
C GLU A 80 -12.40 3.64 13.26
N GLN A 81 -12.96 2.66 13.98
CA GLN A 81 -12.35 2.09 15.17
C GLN A 81 -11.01 1.40 14.87
N GLU A 82 -10.94 0.61 13.81
CA GLU A 82 -9.70 -0.06 13.36
C GLU A 82 -8.65 0.96 12.92
N MET A 83 -9.06 2.01 12.20
CA MET A 83 -8.17 3.09 11.76
C MET A 83 -7.52 3.83 12.94
N LEU A 84 -8.25 4.05 14.04
CA LEU A 84 -7.70 4.65 15.27
C LEU A 84 -6.65 3.77 15.95
N GLY A 85 -6.80 2.44 15.87
CA GLY A 85 -5.86 1.48 16.44
C GLY A 85 -4.64 1.19 15.56
N LEU A 86 -4.69 1.57 14.28
CA LEU A 86 -3.75 1.10 13.26
C LEU A 86 -2.28 1.38 13.59
N ALA A 87 -1.98 2.58 14.08
CA ALA A 87 -0.62 2.99 14.41
C ALA A 87 0.00 2.16 15.55
N ALA A 88 -0.82 1.66 16.47
CA ALA A 88 -0.38 0.81 17.58
C ALA A 88 -0.32 -0.66 17.14
N ASN A 89 -1.37 -1.14 16.48
CA ASN A 89 -1.54 -2.56 16.13
C ASN A 89 -0.58 -3.02 15.04
N LEU A 90 -0.18 -2.13 14.12
CA LEU A 90 0.75 -2.41 13.02
C LEU A 90 2.00 -1.50 13.07
N SER A 91 2.53 -1.31 14.28
CA SER A 91 3.66 -0.39 14.53
C SER A 91 4.90 -0.68 13.67
N GLU A 92 5.18 -1.94 13.34
CA GLU A 92 6.29 -2.36 12.47
C GLU A 92 6.14 -1.85 11.03
N LEU A 93 4.89 -1.72 10.54
CA LEU A 93 4.59 -1.22 9.20
C LEU A 93 4.59 0.30 9.12
N ARG A 94 4.51 1.01 10.25
CA ARG A 94 4.30 2.46 10.30
C ARG A 94 5.30 3.26 9.45
N ARG A 95 6.58 2.84 9.44
CA ARG A 95 7.61 3.48 8.60
C ARG A 95 7.35 3.31 7.10
N TYR A 96 6.90 2.13 6.69
CA TYR A 96 6.64 1.82 5.28
C TYR A 96 5.37 2.52 4.80
N ILE A 97 4.34 2.57 5.64
CA ILE A 97 3.11 3.31 5.37
C ILE A 97 3.39 4.81 5.26
N THR A 98 4.17 5.38 6.18
CA THR A 98 4.57 6.80 6.12
C THR A 98 5.25 7.13 4.79
N ASP A 99 6.22 6.31 4.38
CA ASP A 99 6.96 6.51 3.13
C ASP A 99 6.03 6.37 1.91
N ALA A 100 5.18 5.35 1.89
CA ALA A 100 4.27 5.10 0.79
C ALA A 100 3.24 6.23 0.61
N LEU A 101 2.65 6.74 1.69
CA LEU A 101 1.69 7.86 1.61
C LEU A 101 2.36 9.13 1.08
N ARG A 102 3.59 9.42 1.50
CA ARG A 102 4.34 10.59 1.00
C ARG A 102 4.73 10.46 -0.46
N VAL A 103 5.19 9.28 -0.87
CA VAL A 103 5.50 9.00 -2.27
C VAL A 103 4.23 9.06 -3.12
N GLN A 104 3.11 8.53 -2.63
CA GLN A 104 1.81 8.64 -3.30
C GLN A 104 1.43 10.10 -3.55
N VAL A 105 1.42 10.94 -2.51
CA VAL A 105 1.07 12.36 -2.66
C VAL A 105 2.06 13.10 -3.58
N LEU A 106 3.34 12.75 -3.55
CA LEU A 106 4.31 13.30 -4.49
C LEU A 106 3.99 12.91 -5.94
N CYS A 107 3.64 11.65 -6.19
CA CYS A 107 3.20 11.17 -7.51
C CYS A 107 1.88 11.84 -7.95
N ASP A 108 0.90 11.94 -7.05
CA ASP A 108 -0.40 12.59 -7.30
C ASP A 108 -0.22 14.06 -7.67
N ASN A 109 0.61 14.80 -6.92
CA ASN A 109 0.93 16.20 -7.22
C ASN A 109 1.61 16.37 -8.59
N GLN A 110 2.51 15.45 -8.99
CA GLN A 110 3.13 15.48 -10.32
C GLN A 110 2.13 15.23 -11.46
N GLU A 111 1.05 14.51 -11.19
CA GLU A 111 -0.06 14.27 -12.12
C GLU A 111 -1.16 15.33 -12.03
N GLY A 112 -1.01 16.35 -11.18
CA GLY A 112 -1.97 17.44 -11.01
C GLY A 112 -3.17 17.10 -10.11
N LYS A 113 -3.06 16.05 -9.28
CA LYS A 113 -4.06 15.68 -8.27
C LYS A 113 -3.64 16.23 -6.91
N ASP A 114 -4.56 16.88 -6.20
CA ASP A 114 -4.35 17.28 -4.81
C ASP A 114 -4.89 16.18 -3.88
N CYS A 115 -3.98 15.51 -3.18
CA CYS A 115 -4.28 14.46 -2.19
C CYS A 115 -3.58 14.76 -0.86
N THR A 116 -3.37 16.04 -0.54
CA THR A 116 -2.69 16.47 0.70
C THR A 116 -3.50 16.19 1.97
N ASP A 117 -4.80 16.01 1.84
CA ASP A 117 -5.73 15.57 2.87
C ASP A 117 -5.41 14.17 3.41
N VAL A 118 -4.94 13.26 2.56
CA VAL A 118 -4.50 11.91 2.94
C VAL A 118 -3.40 11.96 4.00
N LEU A 119 -2.40 12.83 3.82
CA LEU A 119 -1.32 12.99 4.81
C LEU A 119 -1.84 13.64 6.10
N THR A 120 -2.73 14.61 5.98
CA THR A 120 -3.35 15.27 7.16
C THR A 120 -4.14 14.26 7.98
N TYR A 121 -4.87 13.36 7.33
CA TYR A 121 -5.64 12.32 7.99
C TYR A 121 -4.74 11.27 8.66
N ALA A 122 -3.73 10.78 7.94
CA ALA A 122 -2.76 9.83 8.50
C ALA A 122 -1.96 10.40 9.68
N ASP A 123 -1.69 11.72 9.69
CA ASP A 123 -1.06 12.40 10.83
C ASP A 123 -1.98 12.42 12.06
N LYS A 124 -3.28 12.70 11.88
CA LYS A 124 -4.28 12.67 12.96
C LYS A 124 -4.42 11.28 13.59
N LEU A 125 -4.28 10.23 12.79
CA LEU A 125 -4.27 8.84 13.25
C LEU A 125 -2.95 8.43 13.91
N GLY A 126 -1.95 9.32 13.96
CA GLY A 126 -0.63 9.01 14.49
C GLY A 126 0.15 8.02 13.63
N ILE A 127 -0.19 7.85 12.35
CA ILE A 127 0.50 6.96 11.42
C ILE A 127 1.75 7.63 10.88
N LEU A 128 1.68 8.92 10.51
CA LEU A 128 2.84 9.61 9.96
C LEU A 128 3.95 9.79 11.00
N LEU A 129 5.18 9.46 10.59
CA LEU A 129 6.39 9.75 11.34
C LEU A 129 6.93 11.12 10.91
N ARG A 130 6.61 12.17 11.67
CA ARG A 130 6.93 13.57 11.31
C ARG A 130 8.43 13.84 11.14
N GLU A 131 9.27 13.23 11.97
CA GLU A 131 10.72 13.40 11.94
C GLU A 131 11.41 12.64 10.80
N ARG A 132 10.66 11.79 10.08
CA ARG A 132 11.19 11.06 8.94
C ARG A 132 11.14 11.96 7.70
N ASP A 133 12.17 11.94 6.87
CA ASP A 133 12.15 12.62 5.57
C ASP A 133 11.38 11.82 4.52
N ILE A 134 11.03 12.49 3.40
CA ILE A 134 10.52 11.80 2.21
C ILE A 134 11.69 11.00 1.60
N PRO A 135 11.57 9.68 1.40
CA PRO A 135 12.66 8.89 0.85
C PRO A 135 12.95 9.28 -0.61
N LEU A 136 14.24 9.21 -0.98
CA LEU A 136 14.63 9.25 -2.39
C LEU A 136 14.01 8.06 -3.14
N PRO A 137 13.72 8.18 -4.45
CA PRO A 137 13.11 7.11 -5.23
C PRO A 137 13.84 5.76 -5.12
N SER A 138 15.17 5.75 -5.24
CA SER A 138 15.97 4.52 -5.12
C SER A 138 15.86 3.90 -3.74
N THR A 139 15.95 4.71 -2.67
CA THR A 139 15.80 4.26 -1.29
C THR A 139 14.42 3.67 -1.04
N PHE A 140 13.37 4.32 -1.53
CA PHE A 140 12.01 3.81 -1.43
C PHE A 140 11.88 2.45 -2.14
N MET A 141 12.37 2.34 -3.38
CA MET A 141 12.29 1.09 -4.14
C MET A 141 13.06 -0.06 -3.49
N THR A 142 14.23 0.20 -2.90
CA THR A 142 14.96 -0.81 -2.12
C THR A 142 14.16 -1.27 -0.89
N LEU A 143 13.56 -0.33 -0.16
CA LEU A 143 12.77 -0.64 1.04
C LEU A 143 11.53 -1.47 0.72
N VAL A 144 10.75 -1.08 -0.29
CA VAL A 144 9.52 -1.82 -0.67
C VAL A 144 9.82 -3.17 -1.28
N ARG A 145 10.96 -3.33 -1.98
CA ARG A 145 11.39 -4.63 -2.49
C ARG A 145 11.74 -5.59 -1.34
N GLY A 146 12.53 -5.14 -0.38
CA GLY A 146 12.85 -5.95 0.81
C GLY A 146 11.60 -6.29 1.62
N LEU A 147 10.65 -5.36 1.74
CA LEU A 147 9.35 -5.62 2.37
C LEU A 147 8.54 -6.66 1.57
N GLY A 148 8.47 -6.52 0.25
CA GLY A 148 7.78 -7.47 -0.62
C GLY A 148 8.36 -8.88 -0.53
N GLU A 149 9.68 -9.02 -0.47
CA GLU A 149 10.39 -10.29 -0.27
C GLU A 149 10.05 -10.90 1.11
N LEU A 150 10.10 -10.10 2.19
CA LEU A 150 9.74 -10.55 3.55
C LEU A 150 8.31 -11.11 3.62
N HIS A 151 7.37 -10.48 2.90
CA HIS A 151 5.97 -10.92 2.85
C HIS A 151 5.66 -11.89 1.71
N GLN A 152 6.67 -12.38 0.97
CA GLN A 152 6.53 -13.33 -0.16
C GLN A 152 5.64 -12.82 -1.30
N LEU A 153 5.64 -11.51 -1.53
CA LEU A 153 4.96 -10.85 -2.65
C LEU A 153 5.87 -10.67 -3.86
N ILE A 154 7.19 -10.69 -3.63
CA ILE A 154 8.21 -10.59 -4.67
C ILE A 154 9.08 -11.84 -4.56
N THR A 155 9.09 -12.64 -5.62
CA THR A 155 10.04 -13.74 -5.75
C THR A 155 11.26 -13.22 -6.49
N ALA A 156 12.45 -13.36 -5.91
CA ALA A 156 13.67 -13.08 -6.64
C ALA A 156 13.72 -13.98 -7.90
N PRO A 157 14.16 -13.46 -9.06
CA PRO A 157 14.30 -14.30 -10.24
C PRO A 157 15.22 -15.48 -9.91
N VAL A 158 14.72 -16.68 -10.14
CA VAL A 158 15.52 -17.90 -10.02
C VAL A 158 16.50 -17.88 -11.18
N TRP A 159 17.78 -18.10 -10.89
CA TRP A 159 18.76 -18.36 -11.95
C TRP A 159 18.41 -19.70 -12.58
N ILE A 160 17.80 -19.66 -13.77
CA ILE A 160 17.61 -20.85 -14.59
C ILE A 160 18.94 -21.11 -15.27
N SER A 161 19.54 -22.27 -15.02
CA SER A 161 20.71 -22.71 -15.76
C SER A 161 20.33 -22.99 -17.23
N PRO A 162 21.26 -22.88 -18.20
CA PRO A 162 20.95 -23.14 -19.62
C PRO A 162 20.35 -24.54 -19.89
N GLU A 163 20.58 -25.49 -18.99
CA GLU A 163 20.08 -26.87 -19.07
C GLU A 163 18.61 -26.98 -18.63
N GLU A 164 18.17 -26.15 -17.69
CA GLU A 164 16.78 -26.12 -17.20
C GLU A 164 15.84 -25.41 -18.19
N ASP A 165 16.35 -24.44 -18.95
CA ASP A 165 15.58 -23.69 -19.97
C ASP A 165 15.15 -24.58 -21.15
N GLN A 166 15.94 -25.60 -21.51
CA GLN A 166 15.58 -26.56 -22.56
C GLN A 166 14.47 -27.53 -22.17
N SER A 167 14.24 -27.73 -20.87
CA SER A 167 13.22 -28.65 -20.35
C SER A 167 11.80 -28.06 -20.31
N LEU A 168 11.69 -26.73 -20.40
CA LEU A 168 10.41 -26.00 -20.32
C LEU A 168 9.74 -25.79 -21.69
N VAL A 169 10.37 -26.22 -22.79
CA VAL A 169 9.91 -26.03 -24.18
C VAL A 169 9.36 -27.32 -24.81
N HIS A 170 9.04 -28.35 -24.01
CA HIS A 170 8.48 -29.63 -24.48
C HIS A 170 7.03 -29.84 -24.05
#